data_AF-A0AAP9MD69-F1
#
_entry.id   AF-A0AAP9MD69-F1
#
_cell.length_a   1.000
_cell.length_b   1.000
_cell.length_c   1.000
_cell.angle_alpha   90.00
_cell.angle_beta   90.00
_cell.angle_gamma   90.00
#
_symmetry.space_group_name_H-M   'P 1'
#
loop_
_entity.id
_entity.type
_entity.pdbx_description
1 polymer ?
#
loop_
_entity_poly.entity_id
_entity_poly.type
_entity_poly.pdbx_seq_one_letter_code
_entity_poly.pdbx_strand_id
1 'polypeptide(L)'
;MDIHNHNLNIHYSIPENLWNELVEMFAQLPHYRGFSDGCPQWYGCDGKLIEASLETSGLQFYAELPQEEWDAWFAQFQRRAEEILGYPIGEPEDGYEFRIYD
;
A
#
# COMPACT_ATOMS: atom_id res chain seq x y z
N MET A 1 -18.29 -6.96 6.42
CA MET A 1 -17.19 -6.48 5.57
C MET A 1 -17.14 -5.00 5.77
N ASP A 2 -15.98 -4.50 6.16
CA ASP A 2 -15.78 -3.08 6.42
C ASP A 2 -15.01 -2.50 5.23
N ILE A 3 -15.26 -1.23 4.92
CA ILE A 3 -14.55 -0.51 3.86
C ILE A 3 -13.44 0.28 4.54
N HIS A 4 -12.22 0.10 4.06
CA HIS A 4 -11.03 0.81 4.53
C HIS A 4 -10.48 1.64 3.38
N ASN A 5 -10.28 2.93 3.63
CA ASN A 5 -9.63 3.84 2.70
C ASN A 5 -8.48 4.49 3.44
N HIS A 6 -7.27 4.31 2.95
CA HIS A 6 -6.08 4.87 3.58
C HIS A 6 -5.18 5.48 2.52
N ASN A 7 -4.49 6.56 2.87
CA ASN A 7 -3.57 7.22 1.96
C ASN A 7 -2.20 7.33 2.61
N LEU A 8 -1.24 6.54 2.15
CA LEU A 8 0.10 6.49 2.74
C LEU A 8 1.01 7.57 2.16
N ASN A 9 1.91 8.08 3.00
CA ASN A 9 2.95 9.08 2.68
C ASN A 9 4.04 8.61 1.68
N ILE A 10 3.71 7.69 0.76
CA ILE A 10 4.58 7.21 -0.31
C ILE A 10 4.29 8.04 -1.56
N HIS A 11 5.15 9.02 -1.84
CA HIS A 11 4.97 9.95 -2.95
C HIS A 11 5.37 9.33 -4.30
N TYR A 12 4.72 9.72 -5.39
CA TYR A 12 5.04 9.22 -6.74
C TYR A 12 6.47 9.53 -7.21
N SER A 13 7.15 10.48 -6.57
CA SER A 13 8.54 10.83 -6.89
C SER A 13 9.55 9.79 -6.43
N ILE A 14 9.14 8.72 -5.74
CA ILE A 14 10.07 7.71 -5.26
C ILE A 14 10.97 7.20 -6.42
N PRO A 15 12.29 7.04 -6.18
CA PRO A 15 13.21 6.53 -7.18
C PRO A 15 12.78 5.17 -7.73
N GLU A 16 13.01 4.94 -9.03
CA GLU A 16 12.61 3.71 -9.73
C GLU A 16 13.13 2.44 -9.03
N ASN A 17 14.35 2.47 -8.48
CA ASN A 17 14.89 1.32 -7.75
C ASN A 17 14.07 0.98 -6.49
N LEU A 18 13.66 1.98 -5.71
CA LEU A 18 12.83 1.78 -4.52
C LEU A 18 11.40 1.38 -4.91
N TRP A 19 10.87 1.93 -6.00
CA TRP A 19 9.58 1.50 -6.54
C TRP A 19 9.61 0.03 -6.97
N ASN A 20 10.67 -0.40 -7.66
CA ASN A 20 10.82 -1.80 -8.04
C ASN A 20 10.89 -2.72 -6.82
N GLU A 21 11.60 -2.33 -5.76
CA GLU A 21 11.62 -3.09 -4.50
C GLU A 21 10.22 -3.17 -3.85
N LEU A 22 9.44 -2.08 -3.87
CA LEU A 22 8.04 -2.10 -3.41
C LEU A 22 7.18 -3.04 -4.25
N VAL A 23 7.31 -2.99 -5.57
CA VAL A 23 6.57 -3.88 -6.49
C VAL A 23 6.93 -5.35 -6.26
N GLU A 24 8.21 -5.65 -6.05
CA GLU A 24 8.65 -7.00 -5.67
C GLU A 24 8.07 -7.44 -4.33
N MET A 25 7.96 -6.51 -3.37
CA MET A 25 7.36 -6.75 -2.07
C MET A 25 5.85 -7.02 -2.16
N PHE A 26 5.11 -6.35 -3.07
CA PHE A 26 3.67 -6.58 -3.27
C PHE A 26 3.35 -8.05 -3.54
N ALA A 27 4.19 -8.72 -4.35
CA ALA A 27 4.06 -10.14 -4.67
C ALA A 27 4.32 -11.08 -3.48
N GLN A 28 4.93 -10.58 -2.41
CA GLN A 28 5.21 -11.32 -1.19
C GLN A 28 4.13 -11.12 -0.12
N LEU A 29 3.13 -10.28 -0.38
CA LEU A 29 2.00 -10.08 0.52
C LEU A 29 0.91 -11.14 0.25
N PRO A 30 0.18 -11.57 1.30
CA PRO A 30 -0.84 -12.60 1.16
C PRO A 30 -1.87 -12.25 0.08
N HIS A 31 -2.23 -13.25 -0.73
CA HIS A 31 -3.30 -13.18 -1.74
C HIS A 31 -3.06 -12.18 -2.88
N TYR A 32 -1.81 -11.85 -3.18
CA TYR A 32 -1.46 -11.04 -4.34
C TYR A 32 -1.97 -11.66 -5.65
N ARG A 33 -2.57 -10.83 -6.51
CA ARG A 33 -3.13 -11.24 -7.80
C ARG A 33 -2.45 -10.63 -9.00
N GLY A 34 -1.43 -9.79 -8.79
CA GLY A 34 -0.82 -9.02 -9.86
C GLY A 34 -1.41 -7.61 -9.95
N PHE A 35 -1.23 -7.01 -11.11
CA PHE A 35 -1.76 -5.69 -11.45
C PHE A 35 -3.00 -5.84 -12.33
N SER A 36 -4.03 -5.06 -12.03
CA SER A 36 -5.19 -4.83 -12.91
C SER A 36 -5.26 -3.34 -13.23
N ASP A 37 -5.31 -2.99 -14.51
CA ASP A 37 -5.35 -1.58 -14.97
C ASP A 37 -4.26 -0.68 -14.37
N GLY A 38 -3.07 -1.25 -14.13
CA GLY A 38 -1.93 -0.53 -13.55
C GLY A 38 -1.93 -0.40 -12.03
N CYS A 39 -2.95 -0.93 -11.34
CA CYS A 39 -3.07 -0.93 -9.89
C CYS A 39 -2.80 -2.34 -9.32
N PRO A 40 -1.93 -2.51 -8.31
CA PRO A 40 -1.75 -3.80 -7.66
C PRO A 40 -3.01 -4.20 -6.89
N GLN A 41 -3.37 -5.49 -6.96
CA GLN A 41 -4.53 -6.05 -6.29
C GLN A 41 -4.21 -7.29 -5.46
N TRP A 42 -4.93 -7.44 -4.36
CA TRP A 42 -4.93 -8.62 -3.50
C TRP A 42 -6.37 -9.04 -3.20
N TYR A 43 -6.57 -10.35 -3.03
CA TYR A 43 -7.91 -10.95 -2.88
C TYR A 43 -8.84 -10.66 -4.08
N GLY A 44 -10.01 -11.33 -4.14
CA GLY A 44 -11.02 -11.04 -5.17
C GLY A 44 -11.72 -12.24 -5.79
N CYS A 45 -11.76 -13.36 -5.08
CA CYS A 45 -12.64 -14.50 -5.40
C CYS A 45 -13.72 -14.75 -4.32
N ASP A 46 -13.59 -14.15 -3.13
CA ASP A 46 -14.44 -14.44 -1.96
C ASP A 46 -15.16 -13.19 -1.41
N GLY A 47 -15.37 -12.17 -2.26
CA GLY A 47 -15.96 -10.89 -1.88
C GLY A 47 -15.03 -9.95 -1.09
N LYS A 48 -13.78 -10.36 -0.84
CA LYS A 48 -12.71 -9.53 -0.28
C LYS A 48 -11.88 -8.91 -1.39
N LEU A 49 -11.43 -7.67 -1.19
CA LEU A 49 -10.62 -6.93 -2.15
C LEU A 49 -9.64 -6.03 -1.40
N ILE A 50 -8.42 -5.93 -1.90
CA ILE A 50 -7.50 -4.84 -1.63
C ILE A 50 -6.98 -4.38 -2.98
N GLU A 51 -6.99 -3.09 -3.22
CA GLU A 51 -6.30 -2.48 -4.35
C GLU A 51 -5.57 -1.24 -3.89
N ALA A 52 -4.48 -0.91 -4.58
CA ALA A 52 -3.76 0.32 -4.34
C ALA A 52 -3.56 1.10 -5.63
N SER A 53 -3.51 2.42 -5.53
CA SER A 53 -3.14 3.31 -6.64
C SER A 53 -2.11 4.32 -6.16
N LEU A 54 -1.12 4.59 -7.00
CA LEU A 54 -0.12 5.62 -6.73
C LEU A 54 -0.63 6.95 -7.29
N GLU A 55 -1.00 7.85 -6.40
CA GLU A 55 -1.60 9.14 -6.72
C GLU A 55 -0.68 10.30 -6.34
N THR A 56 -1.02 11.52 -6.76
CA THR A 56 -0.29 12.73 -6.34
C THR A 56 -0.35 12.97 -4.83
N SER A 57 -1.40 12.46 -4.18
CA SER A 57 -1.59 12.54 -2.75
C SER A 57 -0.93 11.40 -1.96
N GLY A 58 -0.24 10.45 -2.61
CA GLY A 58 0.34 9.29 -1.94
C GLY A 58 -0.10 7.95 -2.52
N LEU A 59 0.29 6.85 -1.85
CA LEU A 59 -0.18 5.52 -2.20
C LEU A 59 -1.52 5.27 -1.51
N GLN A 60 -2.59 5.35 -2.29
CA GLN A 60 -3.95 5.16 -1.83
C GLN A 60 -4.30 3.68 -1.81
N PHE A 61 -4.92 3.23 -0.73
CA PHE A 61 -5.52 1.91 -0.59
C PHE A 61 -7.04 2.00 -0.53
N TYR A 62 -7.68 1.07 -1.22
CA TYR A 62 -9.09 0.72 -1.03
C TYR A 62 -9.15 -0.77 -0.65
N ALA A 63 -9.86 -1.10 0.43
CA ALA A 63 -10.02 -2.47 0.86
C ALA A 63 -11.42 -2.78 1.41
N GLU A 64 -11.89 -4.00 1.12
CA GLU A 64 -13.12 -4.58 1.63
C GLU A 64 -12.80 -5.87 2.40
N LEU A 65 -12.51 -5.73 3.70
CA LEU A 65 -12.13 -6.84 4.59
C LEU A 65 -12.73 -6.65 5.98
N PRO A 66 -12.86 -7.74 6.78
CA PRO A 66 -13.09 -7.59 8.21
C PRO A 66 -11.93 -6.80 8.86
N GLN A 67 -12.24 -5.91 9.80
CA GLN A 67 -11.25 -5.05 10.47
C GLN A 67 -9.98 -5.78 10.91
N GLU A 68 -10.09 -6.92 11.60
CA GLU A 68 -8.94 -7.67 12.11
C GLU A 68 -8.01 -8.18 11.01
N GLU A 69 -8.57 -8.58 9.87
CA GLU A 69 -7.76 -9.02 8.71
C GLU A 69 -7.08 -7.83 8.04
N TRP A 70 -7.79 -6.71 7.91
CA TRP A 70 -7.23 -5.47 7.37
C TRP A 70 -6.08 -4.95 8.24
N ASP A 71 -6.27 -4.85 9.55
CA ASP A 71 -5.25 -4.35 10.48
C ASP A 71 -3.97 -5.17 10.40
N ALA A 72 -4.10 -6.50 10.36
CA ALA A 72 -2.95 -7.40 10.24
C ALA A 72 -2.23 -7.26 8.90
N TRP A 73 -2.99 -7.15 7.80
CA TRP A 73 -2.43 -7.01 6.46
C TRP A 73 -1.76 -5.64 6.28
N PHE A 74 -2.42 -4.57 6.69
CA PHE A 74 -1.97 -3.19 6.54
C PHE A 74 -0.74 -2.90 7.40
N ALA A 75 -0.70 -3.39 8.65
CA ALA A 75 0.49 -3.29 9.49
C ALA A 75 1.69 -4.04 8.88
N GLN A 76 1.47 -5.18 8.21
CA GLN A 76 2.52 -5.90 7.49
C GLN A 76 3.03 -5.08 6.29
N PHE A 77 2.12 -4.49 5.52
CA PHE A 77 2.47 -3.60 4.41
C PHE A 77 3.34 -2.43 4.90
N GLN A 78 2.86 -1.67 5.88
CA GLN A 78 3.55 -0.48 6.39
C GLN A 78 4.96 -0.83 6.85
N ARG A 79 5.10 -1.86 7.69
CA ARG A 79 6.42 -2.29 8.19
C ARG A 79 7.39 -2.64 7.05
N ARG A 80 6.95 -3.40 6.05
CA ARG A 80 7.82 -3.77 4.92
C ARG A 80 8.18 -2.57 4.05
N ALA A 81 7.22 -1.67 3.81
CA ALA A 81 7.46 -0.44 3.09
C ALA A 81 8.46 0.46 3.84
N GLU A 82 8.37 0.56 5.18
CA GLU A 82 9.35 1.26 6.02
C GLU A 82 10.76 0.67 5.89
N GLU A 83 10.88 -0.67 5.90
CA GLU A 83 12.15 -1.38 5.75
C GLU A 83 12.82 -1.07 4.40
N ILE A 84 12.04 -0.94 3.31
CA ILE A 84 12.52 -0.63 1.95
C ILE A 84 12.85 0.87 1.81
N LEU A 85 11.94 1.73 2.25
CA LEU A 85 12.00 3.17 1.99
C LEU A 85 12.87 3.94 2.99
N GLY A 86 13.10 3.35 4.18
CA GLY A 86 13.95 3.92 5.22
C GLY A 86 13.36 5.15 5.91
N TYR A 87 12.03 5.28 5.94
CA TYR A 87 11.30 6.29 6.72
C TYR A 87 9.93 5.72 7.16
N PRO A 88 9.33 6.25 8.25
CA PRO A 88 8.04 5.79 8.75
C PRO A 88 6.91 5.93 7.71
N ILE A 89 6.08 4.89 7.58
CA ILE A 89 5.00 4.83 6.58
C ILE A 89 3.65 4.88 7.28
N GLY A 90 2.83 5.87 6.93
CA GLY A 90 1.52 6.07 7.52
C GLY A 90 0.76 7.19 6.83
N GLU A 91 -0.40 7.53 7.39
CA GLU A 91 -1.27 8.54 6.79
C GLU A 91 -0.78 9.95 7.12
N PRO A 92 -0.72 10.87 6.14
CA PRO A 92 -0.35 12.26 6.39
C PRO A 92 -1.23 12.95 7.44
N GLU A 93 -2.50 12.54 7.55
CA GLU A 93 -3.46 13.05 8.54
C GLU A 93 -3.07 12.69 9.98
N ASP A 94 -2.34 11.61 10.18
CA ASP A 94 -1.78 11.18 11.47
C ASP A 94 -0.41 11.81 11.77
N GLY A 95 0.10 12.67 10.89
CA GLY A 95 1.37 13.38 11.04
C GLY A 95 2.56 12.73 10.35
N TYR A 96 2.35 11.78 9.43
CA TYR A 96 3.41 11.19 8.62
C TYR A 96 3.79 12.12 7.45
N GLU A 97 5.04 12.54 7.38
CA GLU A 97 5.50 13.46 6.34
C GLU A 97 5.86 12.75 5.04
N PHE A 98 5.55 13.37 3.89
CA PHE A 98 6.03 12.89 2.61
C PHE A 98 7.53 13.07 2.48
N ARG A 99 8.18 12.06 1.90
CA ARG A 99 9.55 12.20 1.40
C ARG A 99 9.52 12.42 -0.11
N ILE A 100 9.84 13.64 -0.52
CA ILE A 100 9.95 14.01 -1.94
C ILE A 100 11.39 13.75 -2.38
N TYR A 101 11.53 13.20 -3.58
CA TYR A 101 12.82 12.94 -4.22
C TYR A 101 12.88 13.77 -5.51
N ASP A 102 14.06 14.34 -5.79
CA ASP A 102 14.34 15.18 -6.96
C ASP A 102 14.86 14.37 -8.15
#